data_AF-A0A3C0QUW0-F1
#
_entry.id   AF-A0A3C0QUW0-F1
#
_cell.length_a   1.000
_cell.length_b   1.000
_cell.length_c   1.000
_cell.angle_alpha   90.00
_cell.angle_beta   90.00
_cell.angle_gamma   90.00
#
_symmetry.space_group_name_H-M   'P 1'
#
loop_
_entity.id
_entity.type
_entity.pdbx_description
1 polymer ?
#
loop_
_entity_poly.entity_id
_entity_poly.type
_entity_poly.pdbx_seq_one_letter_code
_entity_poly.pdbx_strand_id
1 'polypeptide(L)'
;MTENGKKDHFIIRGSNYVERIIIKALIVMMTLLLVVATLQLAYEFALSIVVTPQLVALPDLLSLFGTFLMVLIGIELLDTVKVYLKEHVMHVEVVILVAVMAVARKVIVMDFDKMSGLEIIGIGCLLVALAVGYYLVRKAGGCDFGQDTPTKPQADNGFAELATKTSSSQKSRPCRGNKQDAE
;
A
#
# COMPACT_ATOMS: atom_id res chain seq x y z
N MET A 1 18.83 24.55 -39.41
CA MET A 1 17.97 23.42 -38.97
C MET A 1 17.82 23.47 -37.45
N THR A 2 17.07 24.42 -36.89
CA THR A 2 16.94 24.61 -35.42
C THR A 2 15.56 25.15 -35.04
N GLU A 3 14.49 24.61 -35.63
CA GLU A 3 13.11 24.99 -35.27
C GLU A 3 12.41 23.93 -34.37
N ASN A 4 12.95 22.72 -34.27
CA ASN A 4 12.36 21.66 -33.42
C ASN A 4 12.72 21.82 -31.93
N GLY A 5 13.98 22.11 -31.57
CA GLY A 5 14.42 22.16 -30.17
C GLY A 5 13.71 23.17 -29.24
N LYS A 6 13.00 24.17 -29.80
CA LYS A 6 12.25 25.16 -29.01
C LYS A 6 10.81 24.71 -28.69
N LYS A 7 10.20 23.88 -29.54
CA LYS A 7 8.82 23.38 -29.34
C LYS A 7 8.80 22.29 -28.26
N ASP A 8 9.79 21.41 -28.26
CA ASP A 8 9.93 20.30 -27.31
C ASP A 8 10.00 20.79 -25.86
N HIS A 9 10.82 21.83 -25.60
CA HIS A 9 11.00 22.40 -24.27
C HIS A 9 9.76 23.15 -23.75
N PHE A 10 8.86 23.61 -24.63
CA PHE A 10 7.58 24.23 -24.23
C PHE A 10 6.51 23.18 -23.91
N ILE A 11 6.43 22.09 -24.69
CA ILE A 11 5.47 20.99 -24.50
C ILE A 11 5.73 20.27 -23.16
N ILE A 12 6.98 19.95 -22.84
CA ILE A 12 7.35 19.25 -21.59
C ILE A 12 7.02 20.11 -20.36
N ARG A 13 7.20 21.44 -20.46
CA ARG A 13 6.96 22.38 -19.36
C ARG A 13 5.47 22.56 -19.07
N GLY A 14 4.61 22.55 -20.11
CA GLY A 14 3.16 22.58 -19.96
C GLY A 14 2.58 21.27 -19.41
N SER A 15 3.11 20.13 -19.87
CA SER A 15 2.67 18.79 -19.43
C SER A 15 2.76 18.61 -17.91
N ASN A 16 3.90 18.99 -17.32
CA ASN A 16 4.13 18.85 -15.88
C ASN A 16 3.17 19.70 -15.02
N TYR A 17 2.67 20.82 -15.55
CA TYR A 17 1.71 21.67 -14.84
C TYR A 17 0.32 21.03 -14.83
N VAL A 18 -0.13 20.53 -15.99
CA VAL A 18 -1.41 19.82 -16.13
C VAL A 18 -1.42 18.55 -15.29
N GLU A 19 -0.33 17.79 -15.33
CA GLU A 19 -0.14 16.58 -14.53
C GLU A 19 -0.30 16.87 -13.03
N ARG A 20 0.39 17.89 -12.51
CA ARG A 20 0.26 18.27 -11.09
C ARG A 20 -1.15 18.74 -10.71
N ILE A 21 -1.87 19.39 -11.62
CA ILE A 21 -3.27 19.78 -11.39
C ILE A 21 -4.15 18.54 -11.30
N ILE A 22 -4.02 17.61 -12.24
CA ILE A 22 -4.81 16.37 -12.26
C ILE A 22 -4.57 15.56 -10.99
N ILE A 23 -3.31 15.34 -10.59
CA ILE A 23 -2.99 14.57 -9.38
C ILE A 23 -3.55 15.23 -8.12
N LYS A 24 -3.43 16.56 -8.00
CA LYS A 24 -4.01 17.29 -6.86
C LYS A 24 -5.53 17.18 -6.82
N ALA A 25 -6.19 17.30 -7.97
CA ALA A 25 -7.63 17.11 -8.07
C ALA A 25 -8.03 15.67 -7.67
N LEU A 26 -7.28 14.66 -8.13
CA LEU A 26 -7.50 13.26 -7.75
C LEU A 26 -7.37 13.04 -6.24
N ILE A 27 -6.33 13.59 -5.60
CA ILE A 27 -6.14 13.48 -4.15
C ILE A 27 -7.31 14.11 -3.37
N VAL A 28 -7.77 15.29 -3.79
CA VAL A 28 -8.91 15.97 -3.15
C VAL A 28 -10.19 15.16 -3.30
N MET A 29 -10.48 14.68 -4.52
CA MET A 29 -11.67 13.87 -4.79
C MET A 29 -11.65 12.53 -4.05
N MET A 30 -10.50 11.85 -4.01
CA MET A 30 -10.33 10.59 -3.27
C MET A 30 -10.49 10.80 -1.76
N THR A 31 -9.94 11.90 -1.22
CA THR A 31 -10.10 12.23 0.20
C THR A 31 -11.56 12.48 0.55
N LEU A 32 -12.28 13.22 -0.29
CA LEU A 32 -13.71 13.46 -0.10
C LEU A 32 -14.51 12.14 -0.16
N LEU A 33 -14.21 11.29 -1.15
CA LEU A 33 -14.84 9.97 -1.30
C LEU A 33 -14.61 9.10 -0.04
N LEU A 34 -13.39 9.09 0.49
CA LEU A 34 -13.06 8.37 1.71
C LEU A 34 -13.81 8.87 2.93
N VAL A 35 -13.96 10.19 3.08
CA VAL A 35 -14.74 10.77 4.18
C VAL A 35 -16.20 10.32 4.08
N VAL A 36 -16.81 10.43 2.90
CA VAL A 36 -18.19 9.99 2.67
C VAL A 36 -18.35 8.50 2.94
N ALA A 37 -17.46 7.66 2.41
CA ALA A 37 -17.50 6.22 2.61
C ALA A 37 -17.33 5.82 4.10
N THR A 38 -16.47 6.53 4.83
CA THR A 38 -16.27 6.30 6.27
C THR A 38 -17.51 6.69 7.08
N LEU A 39 -18.15 7.81 6.74
CA LEU A 39 -19.40 8.22 7.38
C LEU A 39 -20.55 7.23 7.10
N GLN A 40 -20.65 6.75 5.87
CA GLN A 40 -21.62 5.73 5.48
C GLN A 40 -21.42 4.44 6.29
N LEU A 41 -20.17 3.98 6.40
CA LEU A 41 -19.83 2.80 7.21
C LEU A 41 -20.17 3.01 8.70
N ALA A 42 -19.85 4.17 9.25
CA ALA A 42 -20.16 4.49 10.65
C ALA A 42 -21.68 4.50 10.90
N TYR A 43 -22.46 4.98 9.94
CA TYR A 43 -23.92 4.95 9.99
C TYR A 43 -24.46 3.52 9.98
N GLU A 44 -24.03 2.69 9.02
CA GLU A 44 -24.44 1.28 8.92
C GLU A 44 -24.06 0.49 10.18
N PHE A 45 -22.85 0.72 10.70
CA PHE A 45 -22.38 0.11 11.94
C PHE A 45 -23.23 0.52 13.15
N ALA A 46 -23.52 1.81 13.31
CA ALA A 46 -24.35 2.31 14.41
C ALA A 46 -25.78 1.76 14.35
N LEU A 47 -26.37 1.70 13.15
CA LEU A 47 -27.72 1.16 12.95
C LEU A 47 -27.76 -0.34 13.30
N SER A 48 -26.74 -1.10 12.91
CA SER A 48 -26.61 -2.52 13.21
C SER A 48 -26.61 -2.81 14.72
N ILE A 49 -25.97 -1.94 15.52
CA ILE A 49 -25.93 -2.06 16.99
C ILE A 49 -27.25 -1.66 17.66
N VAL A 50 -27.89 -0.58 17.20
CA VAL A 50 -29.06 0.01 17.88
C VAL A 50 -30.35 -0.73 17.57
N VAL A 51 -30.56 -1.15 16.31
CA VAL A 51 -31.85 -1.70 15.84
C VAL A 51 -32.00 -3.19 16.15
N THR A 52 -30.90 -3.94 16.18
CA THR A 52 -30.93 -5.40 16.33
C THR A 52 -30.17 -5.81 17.60
N PRO A 53 -30.79 -5.72 18.80
CA PRO A 53 -30.16 -6.16 20.04
C PRO A 53 -30.02 -7.69 20.16
N GLN A 54 -30.59 -8.46 19.24
CA GLN A 54 -30.35 -9.90 19.10
C GLN A 54 -29.08 -10.11 18.25
N LEU A 55 -28.23 -11.08 18.63
CA LEU A 55 -26.92 -11.38 18.02
C LEU A 55 -26.87 -11.00 16.53
N VAL A 56 -26.02 -10.02 16.19
CA VAL A 56 -25.73 -9.63 14.81
C VAL A 56 -25.44 -10.90 14.00
N ALA A 57 -26.22 -11.13 12.95
CA ALA A 57 -26.06 -12.33 12.15
C ALA A 57 -24.70 -12.30 11.44
N LEU A 58 -24.04 -13.46 11.29
CA LEU A 58 -22.76 -13.55 10.58
C LEU A 58 -22.79 -12.91 9.18
N PRO A 59 -23.86 -13.06 8.36
CA PRO A 59 -23.94 -12.40 7.05
C PRO A 59 -23.88 -10.86 7.14
N ASP A 60 -24.52 -10.27 8.14
CA ASP A 60 -24.53 -8.82 8.32
C ASP A 60 -23.15 -8.30 8.75
N LEU A 61 -22.46 -9.06 9.61
CA LEU A 61 -21.10 -8.75 10.02
C LEU A 61 -20.10 -8.86 8.86
N LEU A 62 -20.23 -9.89 8.02
CA LEU A 62 -19.43 -10.05 6.80
C LEU A 62 -19.67 -8.90 5.82
N SER A 63 -20.91 -8.42 5.70
CA SER A 63 -21.23 -7.24 4.87
C SER A 63 -20.53 -5.97 5.39
N LEU A 64 -20.55 -5.74 6.71
CA LEU A 64 -19.84 -4.62 7.33
C LEU A 64 -18.31 -4.71 7.10
N PHE A 65 -17.73 -5.90 7.21
CA PHE A 65 -16.33 -6.11 6.86
C PHE A 65 -16.06 -5.84 5.38
N GLY A 66 -16.97 -6.21 4.47
CA GLY A 66 -16.87 -5.85 3.05
C GLY A 66 -16.81 -4.35 2.81
N THR A 67 -17.70 -3.59 3.45
CA THR A 67 -17.70 -2.12 3.39
C THR A 67 -16.44 -1.52 4.03
N PHE A 68 -15.96 -2.06 5.14
CA PHE A 68 -14.68 -1.66 5.75
C PHE A 68 -13.48 -1.93 4.83
N LEU A 69 -13.44 -3.09 4.18
CA LEU A 69 -12.46 -3.42 3.17
C LEU A 69 -12.52 -2.44 2.00
N MET A 70 -13.70 -1.97 1.56
CA MET A 70 -13.79 -0.93 0.53
C MET A 70 -13.12 0.39 0.96
N VAL A 71 -13.35 0.83 2.20
CA VAL A 71 -12.69 2.03 2.74
C VAL A 71 -11.16 1.86 2.77
N LEU A 72 -10.67 0.69 3.21
CA LEU A 72 -9.25 0.39 3.22
C LEU A 72 -8.61 0.40 1.81
N ILE A 73 -9.32 -0.02 0.75
CA ILE A 73 -8.83 0.14 -0.64
C ILE A 73 -8.61 1.62 -0.93
N GLY A 74 -9.60 2.46 -0.61
CA GLY A 74 -9.51 3.87 -0.93
C GLY A 74 -8.33 4.55 -0.23
N ILE A 75 -8.03 4.16 1.01
CA ILE A 75 -6.87 4.67 1.77
C ILE A 75 -5.57 4.25 1.10
N GLU A 76 -5.46 2.98 0.70
CA GLU A 76 -4.30 2.44 -0.02
C GLU A 76 -4.06 3.16 -1.35
N LEU A 77 -5.13 3.37 -2.13
CA LEU A 77 -5.08 4.08 -3.41
C LEU A 77 -4.69 5.55 -3.21
N LEU A 78 -5.22 6.20 -2.16
CA LEU A 78 -4.84 7.56 -1.82
C LEU A 78 -3.34 7.66 -1.51
N ASP A 79 -2.77 6.68 -0.81
CA ASP A 79 -1.34 6.67 -0.51
C ASP A 79 -0.49 6.44 -1.77
N THR A 80 -0.92 5.50 -2.63
CA THR A 80 -0.29 5.26 -3.94
C THR A 80 -0.23 6.55 -4.78
N VAL A 81 -1.33 7.30 -4.85
CA VAL A 81 -1.39 8.57 -5.60
C VAL A 81 -0.53 9.66 -4.93
N LYS A 82 -0.43 9.68 -3.59
CA LYS A 82 0.45 10.61 -2.86
C LYS A 82 1.93 10.33 -3.10
N VAL A 83 2.33 9.06 -3.13
CA VAL A 83 3.71 8.65 -3.46
C VAL A 83 4.07 9.13 -4.86
N TYR A 84 3.16 8.96 -5.83
CA TYR A 84 3.35 9.49 -7.18
C TYR A 84 3.63 11.00 -7.20
N LEU A 85 2.88 11.78 -6.43
CA LEU A 85 3.06 13.24 -6.36
C LEU A 85 4.43 13.65 -5.77
N LYS A 86 4.99 12.84 -4.87
CA LYS A 86 6.29 13.13 -4.23
C LYS A 86 7.46 12.80 -5.16
N GLU A 87 7.42 11.63 -5.77
CA GLU A 87 8.58 11.09 -6.49
C GLU A 87 8.53 11.34 -8.00
N HIS A 88 7.37 11.71 -8.59
CA HIS A 88 7.16 11.93 -10.03
C HIS A 88 7.57 10.73 -10.92
N VAL A 89 7.73 9.55 -10.32
CA VAL A 89 8.02 8.29 -11.01
C VAL A 89 7.30 7.15 -10.31
N MET A 90 6.53 6.38 -11.07
CA MET A 90 5.97 5.12 -10.60
C MET A 90 7.01 4.03 -10.79
N HIS A 91 7.64 3.61 -9.71
CA HIS A 91 8.45 2.39 -9.71
C HIS A 91 7.56 1.19 -10.08
N VAL A 92 8.04 0.33 -10.98
CA VAL A 92 7.29 -0.83 -11.49
C VAL A 92 6.84 -1.76 -10.35
N GLU A 93 7.61 -1.82 -9.27
CA GLU A 93 7.28 -2.60 -8.07
C GLU A 93 5.98 -2.16 -7.40
N VAL A 94 5.73 -0.85 -7.28
CA VAL A 94 4.52 -0.31 -6.64
C VAL A 94 3.28 -0.69 -7.44
N VAL A 95 3.38 -0.65 -8.77
CA VAL A 95 2.25 -1.01 -9.67
C VAL A 95 1.89 -2.49 -9.53
N ILE A 96 2.89 -3.37 -9.42
CA ILE A 96 2.66 -4.81 -9.24
C ILE A 96 2.04 -5.10 -7.87
N LEU A 97 2.49 -4.41 -6.82
CA LEU A 97 1.92 -4.57 -5.48
C LEU A 97 0.44 -4.16 -5.45
N VAL A 98 0.10 -3.03 -6.10
CA VAL A 98 -1.29 -2.58 -6.25
C VAL A 98 -2.11 -3.60 -7.04
N ALA A 99 -1.55 -4.22 -8.09
CA ALA A 99 -2.22 -5.26 -8.86
C ALA A 99 -2.52 -6.51 -8.01
N VAL A 100 -1.55 -6.97 -7.20
CA VAL A 100 -1.73 -8.10 -6.28
C VAL A 100 -2.80 -7.77 -5.22
N MET A 101 -2.74 -6.58 -4.62
CA MET A 101 -3.74 -6.11 -3.66
C MET A 101 -5.14 -6.03 -4.26
N ALA A 102 -5.27 -5.56 -5.50
CA ALA A 102 -6.56 -5.46 -6.20
C ALA A 102 -7.21 -6.84 -6.44
N VAL A 103 -6.40 -7.85 -6.80
CA VAL A 103 -6.91 -9.22 -6.96
C VAL A 103 -7.23 -9.84 -5.60
N ALA A 104 -6.34 -9.72 -4.60
CA ALA A 104 -6.54 -10.29 -3.26
C ALA A 104 -7.85 -9.78 -2.61
N ARG A 105 -7.97 -8.45 -2.46
CA ARG A 105 -9.10 -7.68 -2.97
C ARG A 105 -10.43 -8.40 -3.23
N LYS A 106 -10.57 -8.68 -4.51
CA LYS A 106 -11.74 -9.24 -5.15
C LYS A 106 -12.02 -10.68 -4.71
N VAL A 107 -10.98 -11.44 -4.37
CA VAL A 107 -11.10 -12.83 -3.92
C VAL A 107 -11.69 -12.93 -2.51
N ILE A 108 -11.36 -12.00 -1.61
CA ILE A 108 -11.90 -12.00 -0.23
C ILE A 108 -13.41 -11.73 -0.19
N VAL A 109 -13.90 -10.83 -1.05
CA VAL A 109 -15.33 -10.44 -1.10
C VAL A 109 -16.15 -11.42 -1.95
N MET A 110 -15.51 -12.43 -2.54
CA MET A 110 -16.14 -13.35 -3.48
C MET A 110 -16.99 -14.41 -2.75
N ASP A 111 -18.20 -14.61 -3.24
CA ASP A 111 -19.09 -15.69 -2.81
C ASP A 111 -18.83 -16.95 -3.67
N PHE A 112 -18.18 -17.95 -3.09
CA PHE A 112 -17.79 -19.17 -3.79
C PHE A 112 -18.95 -20.15 -4.02
N ASP A 113 -20.09 -19.98 -3.34
CA ASP A 113 -21.22 -20.91 -3.43
C ASP A 113 -21.95 -20.85 -4.78
N LYS A 114 -21.73 -19.77 -5.55
CA LYS A 114 -22.36 -19.53 -6.85
C LYS A 114 -21.42 -19.71 -8.04
N MET A 115 -20.17 -20.08 -7.78
CA MET A 115 -19.14 -20.16 -8.83
C MET A 115 -18.90 -21.58 -9.30
N SER A 116 -18.64 -21.70 -10.60
CA SER A 116 -18.18 -22.94 -11.19
C SER A 116 -16.76 -23.26 -10.71
N GLY A 117 -16.42 -24.54 -10.56
CA GLY A 117 -15.07 -24.95 -10.17
C GLY A 117 -13.98 -24.44 -11.13
N LEU A 118 -14.33 -24.19 -12.40
CA LEU A 118 -13.41 -23.64 -13.40
C LEU A 118 -13.05 -22.18 -13.11
N GLU A 119 -13.99 -21.37 -12.61
CA GLU A 119 -13.73 -19.98 -12.22
C GLU A 119 -12.77 -19.90 -11.03
N ILE A 120 -12.95 -20.78 -10.04
CA ILE A 120 -12.09 -20.85 -8.86
C ILE A 120 -10.65 -21.22 -9.25
N ILE A 121 -10.48 -22.20 -10.16
CA ILE A 121 -9.17 -22.56 -10.70
C ILE A 121 -8.57 -21.40 -11.50
N GLY A 122 -9.37 -20.70 -12.30
CA GLY A 122 -8.93 -19.53 -13.05
C GLY A 122 -8.36 -18.42 -12.15
N ILE A 123 -9.02 -18.16 -11.02
CA ILE A 123 -8.56 -17.20 -10.00
C ILE A 123 -7.25 -17.70 -9.35
N GLY A 124 -7.15 -18.99 -9.03
CA GLY A 124 -5.91 -19.58 -8.51
C GLY A 124 -4.74 -19.41 -9.46
N CYS A 125 -4.94 -19.71 -10.75
CA CYS A 125 -3.94 -19.50 -11.80
C CYS A 125 -3.55 -18.01 -11.94
N LEU A 126 -4.51 -17.09 -11.84
CA LEU A 126 -4.25 -15.65 -11.87
C LEU A 126 -3.36 -15.20 -10.71
N LEU A 127 -3.65 -15.66 -9.48
CA LEU A 127 -2.83 -15.36 -8.30
C LEU A 127 -1.40 -15.88 -8.45
N VAL A 128 -1.23 -17.10 -8.97
CA VAL A 128 0.09 -17.68 -9.25
C VAL A 128 0.83 -16.88 -10.32
N ALA A 129 0.15 -16.50 -11.41
CA ALA A 129 0.76 -15.70 -12.48
C ALA A 129 1.25 -14.33 -11.97
N LEU A 130 0.48 -13.67 -11.10
CA LEU A 130 0.88 -12.40 -10.48
C LEU A 130 2.06 -12.58 -9.51
N ALA A 131 2.06 -13.65 -8.70
CA ALA A 131 3.18 -13.95 -7.80
C ALA A 131 4.49 -14.22 -8.57
N VAL A 132 4.41 -14.99 -9.66
CA VAL A 132 5.55 -15.22 -10.56
C VAL A 132 6.01 -13.93 -11.23
N GLY A 133 5.08 -13.09 -11.69
CA GLY A 133 5.39 -11.78 -12.26
C GLY A 133 6.14 -10.89 -11.28
N TYR A 134 5.67 -10.79 -10.03
CA TYR A 134 6.36 -10.06 -8.95
C TYR A 134 7.77 -10.62 -8.69
N TYR A 135 7.91 -11.95 -8.61
CA TYR A 135 9.20 -12.60 -8.39
C TYR A 135 10.22 -12.31 -9.50
N LEU A 136 9.79 -12.36 -10.76
CA LEU A 136 10.65 -12.07 -11.91
C LEU A 136 11.12 -10.61 -11.92
N VAL A 137 10.22 -9.66 -11.65
CA VAL A 137 10.57 -8.24 -11.60
C VAL A 137 11.55 -7.95 -10.46
N ARG A 138 11.33 -8.55 -9.28
CA ARG A 138 12.28 -8.43 -8.17
C ARG A 138 13.66 -9.00 -8.53
N LYS A 139 13.70 -10.17 -9.16
CA LYS A 139 14.94 -10.82 -9.58
C LYS A 139 15.68 -10.05 -10.69
N ALA A 140 14.96 -9.36 -11.57
CA ALA A 140 15.52 -8.64 -12.72
C ALA A 140 16.14 -7.28 -12.37
N GLY A 141 16.08 -6.84 -11.11
CA GLY A 141 16.70 -5.58 -10.68
C GLY A 141 15.77 -4.65 -9.90
N GLY A 142 14.75 -5.17 -9.21
CA GLY A 142 14.09 -4.41 -8.16
C GLY A 142 15.10 -4.18 -7.03
N CYS A 143 15.66 -2.97 -6.92
CA CYS A 143 16.24 -2.53 -5.66
C CYS A 143 15.16 -2.73 -4.59
N ASP A 144 15.49 -3.54 -3.59
CA ASP A 144 14.64 -3.87 -2.46
C ASP A 144 13.93 -2.61 -1.96
N PHE A 145 12.60 -2.66 -1.90
CA PHE A 145 11.80 -1.65 -1.25
C PHE A 145 12.20 -1.63 0.23
N GLY A 146 13.23 -0.85 0.54
CA GLY A 146 13.66 -0.52 1.88
C GLY A 146 12.48 0.11 2.59
N GLN A 147 11.82 -0.69 3.40
CA GLN A 147 10.99 -0.20 4.48
C GLN A 147 11.91 0.54 5.45
N ASP A 148 12.23 1.78 5.14
CA ASP A 148 12.65 2.75 6.15
C ASP A 148 11.39 3.15 6.94
N THR A 149 10.73 2.17 7.56
CA THR A 149 10.03 2.48 8.79
C THR A 149 11.15 2.89 9.76
N PRO A 150 11.20 4.15 10.24
CA PRO A 150 12.03 4.43 11.39
C PRO A 150 11.51 3.52 12.49
N THR A 151 12.26 2.44 12.76
CA THR A 151 12.10 1.65 13.97
C THR A 151 12.41 2.64 15.08
N LYS A 152 11.38 3.36 15.55
CA LYS A 152 11.48 4.07 16.82
C LYS A 152 11.93 2.99 17.79
N PRO A 153 13.05 3.18 18.52
CA PRO A 153 13.32 2.38 19.69
C PRO A 153 12.04 2.45 20.52
N GLN A 154 11.39 1.31 20.67
CA GLN A 154 10.26 1.16 21.56
C GLN A 154 10.82 1.48 22.94
N ALA A 155 10.52 2.68 23.43
CA ALA A 155 10.91 3.11 24.77
C ALA A 155 9.98 2.40 25.75
N ASP A 156 10.31 1.16 26.06
CA ASP A 156 9.74 0.35 27.12
C ASP A 156 10.37 0.70 28.47
N ASN A 157 10.30 1.98 28.88
CA ASN A 157 10.75 2.34 30.23
C ASN A 157 9.55 2.49 31.16
N GLY A 158 9.00 1.33 31.50
CA GLY A 158 8.45 1.14 32.83
C GLY A 158 9.52 1.47 33.86
N PHE A 159 9.24 2.46 34.71
CA PHE A 159 9.43 2.37 36.16
C PHE A 159 10.49 1.36 36.63
N ALA A 160 11.79 1.70 36.56
CA ALA A 160 12.87 1.27 37.47
C ALA A 160 14.24 1.25 36.80
N GLU A 161 14.88 2.40 36.62
CA GLU A 161 16.35 2.43 36.52
C GLU A 161 16.91 3.74 37.09
N LEU A 162 16.61 3.95 38.36
CA LEU A 162 17.20 5.00 39.20
C LEU A 162 17.87 4.35 40.39
N ALA A 163 18.67 3.33 40.12
CA ALA A 163 19.57 2.74 41.10
C ALA A 163 20.77 2.12 40.38
N THR A 164 21.94 2.39 40.94
CA THR A 164 23.22 1.69 40.72
C THR A 164 24.11 2.15 39.56
N LYS A 165 24.97 3.11 39.93
CA LYS A 165 26.37 3.25 39.51
C LYS A 165 27.01 1.90 39.13
N THR A 166 27.89 1.87 38.14
CA THR A 166 29.36 1.78 38.27
C THR A 166 30.03 1.31 36.97
N SER A 167 31.10 2.02 36.60
CA SER A 167 32.39 1.54 36.04
C SER A 167 32.47 0.37 35.04
N SER A 168 33.45 0.54 34.13
CA SER A 168 34.12 -0.46 33.27
C SER A 168 33.43 -0.73 31.93
N SER A 169 34.01 -0.28 30.80
CA SER A 169 35.16 -0.86 30.07
C SER A 169 34.69 -1.92 29.06
N GLN A 170 35.40 -1.94 27.93
CA GLN A 170 35.52 -3.06 26.98
C GLN A 170 34.52 -3.05 25.79
N LYS A 171 34.87 -2.65 24.56
CA LYS A 171 35.92 -3.10 23.61
C LYS A 171 35.28 -3.93 22.48
N SER A 172 35.53 -3.48 21.24
CA SER A 172 35.60 -4.25 19.97
C SER A 172 34.27 -4.78 19.39
N ARG A 173 33.95 -4.68 18.09
CA ARG A 173 34.75 -4.86 16.85
C ARG A 173 34.13 -4.14 15.63
N PRO A 174 34.89 -3.95 14.52
CA PRO A 174 34.43 -3.28 13.30
C PRO A 174 33.70 -4.21 12.32
N CYS A 175 32.79 -3.65 11.52
CA CYS A 175 32.13 -4.31 10.40
C CYS A 175 33.12 -4.64 9.28
N ARG A 176 33.15 -5.91 8.88
CA ARG A 176 34.00 -6.46 7.82
C ARG A 176 33.28 -6.30 6.48
N GLY A 177 33.80 -5.45 5.62
CA GLY A 177 33.50 -5.47 4.19
C GLY A 177 34.26 -6.58 3.49
N ASN A 178 33.64 -7.22 2.49
CA ASN A 178 34.33 -8.07 1.51
C ASN A 178 33.56 -7.92 0.18
N LYS A 179 34.06 -7.07 -0.73
CA LYS A 179 34.94 -7.39 -1.87
C LYS A 179 34.23 -8.07 -3.04
N GLN A 180 34.00 -7.27 -4.07
CA GLN A 180 34.33 -7.66 -5.45
C GLN A 180 35.85 -7.82 -5.56
N ASP A 181 36.30 -8.75 -6.42
CA ASP A 181 37.38 -8.60 -7.42
C ASP A 181 38.08 -9.94 -7.69
N ALA A 182 38.21 -10.22 -8.99
CA ALA A 182 39.20 -11.09 -9.66
C ALA A 182 39.05 -12.62 -9.52
N GLU A 183 38.54 -13.28 -10.57
CA GLU A 183 39.35 -13.93 -11.61
C GLU A 183 38.54 -14.08 -12.92
#